data_AF-A0A2D3TDB6-F1
#
_entry.id   AF-A0A2D3TDB6-F1
#
_cell.length_a   1.000
_cell.length_b   1.000
_cell.length_c   1.000
_cell.angle_alpha   90.00
_cell.angle_beta   90.00
_cell.angle_gamma   90.00
#
_symmetry.space_group_name_H-M   'P 1'
#
loop_
_entity.id
_entity.type
_entity.pdbx_description
1 polymer ?
#
loop_
_entity_poly.entity_id
_entity_poly.type
_entity_poly.pdbx_seq_one_letter_code
_entity_poly.pdbx_strand_id
1 'polypeptide(L)'
;MNYLAFDTLKMLEDLEEAGIEKKQAKAISQVIRQSHEAADVATKNDLKEATRELSAEIKAVDQRLSTQIKEVNQKLSSEIEAVDQRLSAEIKAVDQRLSTQIKEVDQKLSFEIAEVKRDVADLHKDMDIQFADVRKDMDAQFADVRKDMDAQFADVRKDMDAQFADVRKDMDAQFADVRRDMNIQFADVRKDFEIFGNKMLQKLTVILISTIGVSATIVGLVVKFV
;
A
#
# COMPACT_ATOMS: atom_id res chain seq x y z
N MET A 1 -32.97 96.87 40.23
CA MET A 1 -33.27 97.60 38.99
C MET A 1 -34.76 97.88 39.02
N ASN A 2 -35.11 99.16 39.19
CA ASN A 2 -36.48 99.67 39.21
C ASN A 2 -37.35 98.97 38.16
N TYR A 3 -38.48 98.40 38.58
CA TYR A 3 -39.68 98.64 37.80
C TYR A 3 -39.76 100.15 37.70
N LEU A 4 -39.62 100.71 36.50
CA LEU A 4 -40.10 102.07 36.29
C LEU A 4 -41.59 101.94 36.60
N ALA A 5 -41.99 102.30 37.82
CA ALA A 5 -43.39 102.33 38.18
C ALA A 5 -44.06 103.16 37.09
N PHE A 6 -45.06 102.58 36.42
CA PHE A 6 -45.75 103.27 35.35
C PHE A 6 -46.40 104.51 35.96
N ASP A 7 -45.77 105.66 35.76
CA ASP A 7 -46.17 106.91 36.41
C ASP A 7 -47.36 107.48 35.65
N THR A 8 -48.54 107.06 36.09
CA THR A 8 -49.81 107.48 35.50
C THR A 8 -50.03 108.99 35.59
N LEU A 9 -49.40 109.67 36.56
CA LEU A 9 -49.57 111.11 36.75
C LEU A 9 -48.70 111.88 35.74
N LYS A 10 -47.43 111.48 35.61
CA LYS A 10 -46.53 112.04 34.59
C LYS A 10 -47.07 111.84 33.16
N MET A 11 -47.60 110.65 32.87
CA MET A 11 -48.22 110.38 31.57
C MET A 11 -49.48 111.22 31.33
N LEU A 12 -50.30 111.46 32.36
CA LEU A 12 -51.48 112.30 32.25
C LEU A 12 -51.09 113.75 31.91
N GLU A 13 -50.05 114.27 32.56
CA GLU A 13 -49.47 115.60 32.29
C GLU A 13 -48.90 115.69 30.86
N ASP A 14 -48.11 114.70 30.44
CA ASP A 14 -47.54 114.64 29.08
C ASP A 14 -48.64 114.60 27.98
N LEU A 15 -49.77 113.92 28.24
CA LEU A 15 -50.91 113.86 27.32
C LEU A 15 -51.74 115.17 27.30
N GLU A 16 -51.91 115.82 28.46
CA GLU A 16 -52.57 117.13 28.57
C GLU A 16 -51.72 118.23 27.88
N GLU A 17 -50.40 118.20 28.03
CA GLU A 17 -49.46 119.12 27.37
C GLU A 17 -49.38 118.87 25.85
N ALA A 18 -49.53 117.63 25.40
CA ALA A 18 -49.71 117.26 23.99
C ALA A 18 -51.08 117.65 23.40
N GLY A 19 -51.96 118.29 24.19
CA GLY A 19 -53.24 118.84 23.73
C GLY A 19 -54.43 117.88 23.81
N ILE A 20 -54.30 116.74 24.50
CA ILE A 20 -55.42 115.81 24.74
C ILE A 20 -56.25 116.32 25.92
N GLU A 21 -57.58 116.36 25.76
CA GLU A 21 -58.47 116.81 26.84
C GLU A 21 -58.33 115.91 28.08
N LYS A 22 -58.26 116.51 29.28
CA LYS A 22 -58.09 115.84 30.59
C LYS A 22 -58.89 114.54 30.77
N LYS A 23 -60.14 114.51 30.30
CA LYS A 23 -61.00 113.32 30.38
C LYS A 23 -60.49 112.17 29.48
N GLN A 24 -60.06 112.49 28.27
CA GLN A 24 -59.52 111.54 27.31
C GLN A 24 -58.11 111.08 27.72
N ALA A 25 -57.25 112.00 28.20
CA ALA A 25 -55.92 111.69 28.73
C ALA A 25 -56.00 110.74 29.95
N LYS A 26 -56.99 110.95 30.83
CA LYS A 26 -57.29 110.05 31.96
C LYS A 26 -57.77 108.67 31.48
N ALA A 27 -58.63 108.60 30.47
CA ALA A 27 -59.09 107.33 29.92
C ALA A 27 -57.93 106.53 29.26
N ILE A 28 -57.08 107.19 28.47
CA ILE A 28 -55.93 106.57 27.81
C ILE A 28 -54.90 106.06 28.83
N SER A 29 -54.53 106.89 29.82
CA SER A 29 -53.61 106.48 30.90
C SER A 29 -54.17 105.33 31.75
N GLN A 30 -55.49 105.29 32.00
CA GLN A 30 -56.13 104.18 32.69
C GLN A 30 -56.12 102.88 31.86
N VAL A 31 -56.43 102.94 30.56
CA VAL A 31 -56.41 101.75 29.68
C VAL A 31 -54.99 101.19 29.53
N ILE A 32 -53.98 102.07 29.39
CA ILE A 32 -52.58 101.64 29.27
C ILE A 32 -52.06 101.08 30.60
N ARG A 33 -52.43 101.68 31.73
CA ARG A 33 -52.14 101.11 33.06
C ARG A 33 -52.80 99.74 33.25
N GLN A 34 -54.09 99.61 32.94
CA GLN A 34 -54.80 98.33 33.02
C GLN A 34 -54.17 97.28 32.10
N SER A 35 -53.73 97.66 30.90
CA SER A 35 -53.02 96.76 29.97
C SER A 35 -51.65 96.34 30.51
N HIS A 36 -50.94 97.23 31.21
CA HIS A 36 -49.65 96.94 31.84
C HIS A 36 -49.79 96.14 33.16
N GLU A 37 -50.90 96.30 33.89
CA GLU A 37 -51.26 95.50 35.07
C GLU A 37 -51.79 94.11 34.67
N ALA A 38 -52.43 93.97 33.51
CA ALA A 38 -52.91 92.71 32.96
C ALA A 38 -51.84 91.91 32.20
N ALA A 39 -50.70 92.53 31.88
CA ALA A 39 -49.58 91.85 31.24
C ALA A 39 -48.82 91.01 32.28
N ASP A 40 -48.98 89.69 32.21
CA ASP A 40 -48.23 88.72 33.02
C ASP A 40 -46.77 88.64 32.52
N VAL A 41 -45.98 89.64 32.87
CA VAL A 41 -44.58 89.76 32.44
C VAL A 41 -43.65 89.28 33.54
N ALA A 42 -42.77 88.34 33.19
CA ALA A 42 -41.73 87.86 34.09
C ALA A 42 -40.88 89.02 34.62
N THR A 43 -40.70 89.06 35.95
CA THR A 43 -39.92 90.09 36.61
C THR A 43 -38.41 89.84 36.45
N LYS A 44 -37.59 90.86 36.69
CA LYS A 44 -36.13 90.68 36.77
C LYS A 44 -35.71 89.71 37.89
N ASN A 45 -36.54 89.54 38.91
CA ASN A 45 -36.27 88.58 39.98
C ASN A 45 -36.57 87.16 39.50
N ASP A 46 -37.69 86.96 38.79
CA ASP A 46 -38.08 85.66 38.21
C ASP A 46 -37.02 85.18 37.21
N LEU A 47 -36.53 86.08 36.36
CA LEU A 47 -35.42 85.76 35.44
C LEU A 47 -34.14 85.40 36.19
N LYS A 48 -33.82 86.07 37.30
CA LYS A 48 -32.65 85.73 38.13
C LYS A 48 -32.83 84.39 38.83
N GLU A 49 -34.04 84.06 39.25
CA GLU A 49 -34.38 82.79 39.87
C GLU A 49 -34.26 81.65 38.86
N ALA A 50 -34.93 81.76 37.70
CA ALA A 50 -34.80 80.80 36.60
C ALA A 50 -33.35 80.63 36.14
N THR A 51 -32.56 81.72 36.08
CA THR A 51 -31.12 81.62 35.76
C THR A 51 -30.33 80.86 36.82
N ARG A 52 -30.67 81.04 38.10
CA ARG A 52 -30.02 80.33 39.21
C ARG A 52 -30.39 78.84 39.20
N GLU A 53 -31.66 78.53 38.99
CA GLU A 53 -32.14 77.15 38.87
C GLU A 53 -31.49 76.44 37.69
N LEU A 54 -31.52 77.03 36.50
CA LEU A 54 -30.88 76.46 35.32
C LEU A 54 -29.37 76.28 35.50
N SER A 55 -28.69 77.24 36.15
CA SER A 55 -27.27 77.10 36.47
C SER A 55 -26.99 75.96 37.46
N ALA A 56 -27.89 75.74 38.42
CA ALA A 56 -27.79 74.63 39.35
C ALA A 56 -28.04 73.28 38.65
N GLU A 57 -29.03 73.20 37.77
CA GLU A 57 -29.32 72.00 36.97
C GLU A 57 -28.17 71.65 36.03
N ILE A 58 -27.61 72.62 35.31
CA ILE A 58 -26.44 72.42 34.44
C ILE A 58 -25.27 71.84 35.25
N LYS A 59 -24.99 72.41 36.44
CA LYS A 59 -23.94 71.88 37.32
C LYS A 59 -24.24 70.45 37.80
N ALA A 60 -25.49 70.14 38.12
CA ALA A 60 -25.89 68.81 38.53
C ALA A 60 -25.74 67.79 37.38
N VAL A 61 -26.12 68.17 36.16
CA VAL A 61 -25.94 67.36 34.95
C VAL A 61 -24.46 67.12 34.67
N ASP A 62 -23.61 68.16 34.72
CA ASP A 62 -22.16 68.03 34.52
C ASP A 62 -21.51 67.10 35.53
N GLN A 63 -21.90 67.20 36.80
CA GLN A 63 -21.43 66.30 37.86
C GLN A 63 -21.89 64.85 37.63
N ARG A 64 -23.15 64.66 37.22
CA ARG A 64 -23.70 63.34 36.91
C ARG A 64 -23.00 62.71 35.72
N LEU A 65 -22.83 63.46 34.62
CA LEU A 65 -22.12 62.98 33.43
C LEU A 65 -20.65 62.66 33.74
N SER A 66 -19.97 63.53 34.49
CA SER A 66 -18.58 63.27 34.93
C SER A 66 -18.47 61.99 35.77
N THR A 67 -19.46 61.71 36.61
CA THR A 67 -19.50 60.50 37.43
C THR A 67 -19.75 59.27 36.56
N GLN A 68 -20.76 59.32 35.68
CA GLN A 68 -21.06 58.22 34.76
C GLN A 68 -19.90 57.89 33.83
N ILE A 69 -19.19 58.89 33.31
CA ILE A 69 -18.00 58.69 32.48
C ILE A 69 -16.91 57.96 33.27
N LYS A 70 -16.68 58.34 34.54
CA LYS A 70 -15.70 57.66 35.40
C LYS A 70 -16.09 56.20 35.66
N GLU A 71 -17.35 55.94 35.98
CA GLU A 71 -17.86 54.59 36.23
C GLU A 71 -17.74 53.71 34.98
N VAL A 72 -18.13 54.21 33.81
CA VAL A 72 -18.00 53.49 32.53
C VAL A 72 -16.53 53.19 32.22
N ASN A 73 -15.63 54.16 32.39
CA ASN A 73 -14.21 53.94 32.15
C ASN A 73 -13.61 52.89 33.10
N GLN A 74 -13.98 52.92 34.39
CA GLN A 74 -13.52 51.91 35.35
C GLN A 74 -14.05 50.52 35.02
N LYS A 75 -15.33 50.43 34.64
CA LYS A 75 -15.94 49.17 34.22
C LYS A 75 -15.26 48.61 32.97
N LEU A 76 -15.05 49.44 31.95
CA LEU A 76 -14.39 49.03 30.71
C LEU A 76 -12.95 48.57 30.96
N SER A 77 -12.19 49.28 31.80
CA SER A 77 -10.83 48.88 32.19
C SER A 77 -10.84 47.50 32.85
N SER A 78 -11.80 47.26 33.76
CA SER A 78 -11.93 45.97 34.45
C SER A 78 -12.33 44.84 33.49
N GLU A 79 -13.22 45.10 32.54
CA GLU A 79 -13.63 44.13 31.53
C GLU A 79 -12.47 43.78 30.58
N ILE A 80 -11.65 44.76 30.19
CA ILE A 80 -10.45 44.53 29.37
C ILE A 80 -9.45 43.64 30.12
N GLU A 81 -9.14 43.95 31.38
CA GLU A 81 -8.23 43.13 32.20
C GLU A 81 -8.76 41.70 32.36
N ALA A 82 -10.07 41.52 32.56
CA ALA A 82 -10.68 40.21 32.66
C ALA A 82 -10.56 39.41 31.35
N VAL A 83 -10.75 40.06 30.19
CA VAL A 83 -10.57 39.43 28.88
C VAL A 83 -9.11 39.03 28.66
N ASP A 84 -8.15 39.90 28.99
CA ASP A 84 -6.72 39.62 28.85
C ASP A 84 -6.29 38.42 29.70
N GLN A 85 -6.76 38.34 30.95
CA GLN A 85 -6.52 37.21 31.83
C GLN A 85 -7.13 35.91 31.27
N ARG A 86 -8.36 36.00 30.77
CA ARG A 86 -9.05 34.85 30.17
C ARG A 86 -8.32 34.34 28.93
N LEU A 87 -7.96 35.22 28.00
CA LEU A 87 -7.22 34.84 26.79
C LEU A 87 -5.86 34.25 27.14
N SER A 88 -5.14 34.82 28.12
CA SER A 88 -3.88 34.26 28.61
C SER A 88 -4.03 32.86 29.19
N ALA A 89 -5.13 32.58 29.89
CA ALA A 89 -5.43 31.26 30.43
C ALA A 89 -5.81 30.27 29.33
N GLU A 90 -6.63 30.69 28.36
CA GLU A 90 -7.03 29.86 27.21
C GLU A 90 -5.82 29.48 26.34
N ILE A 91 -4.89 30.42 26.09
CA ILE A 91 -3.64 30.15 25.36
C ILE A 91 -2.81 29.08 26.10
N LYS A 92 -2.61 29.23 27.42
CA LYS A 92 -1.87 28.22 28.21
C LYS A 92 -2.54 26.85 28.19
N ALA A 93 -3.87 26.80 28.24
CA ALA A 93 -4.62 25.55 28.17
C ALA A 93 -4.46 24.88 26.81
N VAL A 94 -4.49 25.66 25.71
CA VAL A 94 -4.23 25.16 24.35
C VAL A 94 -2.80 24.62 24.23
N ASP A 95 -1.80 25.35 24.73
CA ASP A 95 -0.40 24.91 24.70
C ASP A 95 -0.19 23.58 25.45
N GLN A 96 -0.80 23.43 26.62
CA GLN A 96 -0.76 22.19 27.40
C GLN A 96 -1.45 21.03 26.68
N ARG A 97 -2.60 21.29 26.07
CA ARG A 97 -3.35 20.30 25.30
C ARG A 97 -2.55 19.83 24.08
N LEU A 98 -2.00 20.76 23.30
CA LEU A 98 -1.18 20.44 22.13
C LEU A 98 0.08 19.67 22.53
N SER A 99 0.76 20.09 23.60
CA SER A 99 1.94 19.37 24.12
C SER A 99 1.61 17.93 24.54
N THR A 100 0.42 17.70 25.09
CA THR A 100 -0.05 16.36 25.47
C THR A 100 -0.35 15.52 24.23
N GLN A 101 -1.10 16.08 23.27
CA GLN A 101 -1.43 15.39 22.02
C GLN A 101 -0.19 15.01 21.21
N ILE A 102 0.83 15.88 21.17
CA ILE A 102 2.11 15.56 20.51
C ILE A 102 2.77 14.34 21.16
N LYS A 103 2.83 14.30 22.50
CA LYS A 103 3.41 13.16 23.22
C LYS A 103 2.65 11.86 22.97
N GLU A 104 1.31 11.91 22.94
CA GLU A 104 0.48 10.75 22.65
C GLU A 104 0.72 10.21 21.23
N VAL A 105 0.83 11.11 20.25
CA VAL A 105 1.17 10.75 18.86
C VAL A 105 2.58 10.14 18.78
N ASP A 106 3.57 10.74 19.42
CA ASP A 106 4.95 10.22 19.44
C ASP A 106 5.02 8.82 20.06
N GLN A 107 4.29 8.58 21.16
CA GLN A 107 4.21 7.27 21.81
C GLN A 107 3.55 6.24 20.89
N LYS A 108 2.44 6.61 20.24
CA LYS A 108 1.73 5.73 19.31
C LYS A 108 2.60 5.36 18.12
N LEU A 109 3.26 6.33 17.50
CA LEU A 109 4.19 6.08 16.38
C LEU A 109 5.36 5.20 16.81
N SER A 110 5.91 5.43 18.01
CA SER A 110 6.99 4.59 18.55
C SER A 110 6.56 3.13 18.73
N PHE A 111 5.32 2.91 19.17
CA PHE A 111 4.73 1.58 19.30
C PHE A 111 4.53 0.91 17.94
N GLU A 112 3.90 1.60 16.98
CA GLU A 112 3.66 1.08 15.62
C GLU A 112 4.98 0.75 14.91
N ILE A 113 6.03 1.58 15.06
CA ILE A 113 7.37 1.29 14.51
C ILE A 113 7.97 0.03 15.14
N ALA A 114 7.79 -0.18 16.44
CA ALA A 114 8.29 -1.37 17.13
C ALA A 114 7.57 -2.65 16.68
N GLU A 115 6.26 -2.56 16.42
CA GLU A 115 5.45 -3.65 15.88
C GLU A 115 5.89 -4.02 14.47
N VAL A 116 6.01 -3.05 13.55
CA VAL A 116 6.50 -3.29 12.19
C VAL A 116 7.90 -3.91 12.19
N LYS A 117 8.79 -3.49 13.08
CA LYS A 117 10.13 -4.11 13.22
C LYS A 117 10.05 -5.58 13.62
N ARG A 118 9.10 -5.94 14.48
CA ARG A 118 8.87 -7.34 14.88
C ARG A 118 8.34 -8.15 13.71
N ASP A 119 7.33 -7.63 13.01
CA ASP A 119 6.72 -8.31 11.87
C ASP A 119 7.74 -8.56 10.75
N VAL A 120 8.62 -7.59 10.47
CA VAL A 120 9.71 -7.75 9.50
C VAL A 120 10.72 -8.82 9.95
N ALA A 121 11.04 -8.89 11.24
CA ALA A 121 11.94 -9.90 11.77
C ALA A 121 11.33 -11.31 11.68
N ASP A 122 10.04 -11.44 11.96
CA ASP A 122 9.30 -12.70 11.85
C ASP A 122 9.20 -13.15 10.37
N LEU A 123 8.92 -12.22 9.45
CA LEU A 123 8.93 -12.50 8.01
C LEU A 123 10.30 -12.99 7.53
N HIS A 124 11.39 -12.38 7.99
CA HIS A 124 12.74 -12.83 7.65
C HIS A 124 13.01 -14.25 8.14
N LYS A 125 12.59 -14.58 9.36
CA LYS A 125 12.72 -15.92 9.92
C LYS A 125 11.93 -16.95 9.12
N ASP A 126 10.71 -16.62 8.73
CA ASP A 126 9.87 -17.50 7.91
C ASP A 126 10.48 -17.71 6.52
N MET A 127 11.06 -16.67 5.91
CA MET A 127 11.79 -16.81 4.65
C MET A 127 13.02 -17.72 4.81
N ASP A 128 13.79 -17.59 5.88
CA ASP A 128 14.95 -18.46 6.13
C ASP A 128 14.54 -19.94 6.25
N ILE A 129 13.40 -20.21 6.90
CA ILE A 129 12.82 -21.55 7.00
C ILE A 129 12.42 -22.06 5.61
N GLN A 130 11.67 -21.27 4.83
CA GLN A 130 11.26 -21.68 3.49
C GLN A 130 12.46 -21.94 2.56
N PHE A 131 13.51 -21.12 2.62
CA PHE A 131 14.73 -21.35 1.85
C PHE A 131 15.49 -22.60 2.31
N ALA A 132 15.42 -22.97 3.60
CA ALA A 132 15.98 -24.22 4.08
C ALA A 132 15.19 -25.43 3.54
N ASP A 133 13.85 -25.36 3.55
CA ASP A 133 12.98 -26.41 3.04
C ASP A 133 13.17 -26.62 1.53
N VAL A 134 13.22 -25.54 0.73
CA VAL A 134 13.49 -25.64 -0.71
C VAL A 134 14.84 -26.31 -1.00
N ARG A 135 15.89 -26.00 -0.23
CA ARG A 135 17.20 -26.65 -0.38
C ARG A 135 17.13 -28.13 -0.05
N LYS A 136 16.42 -28.50 1.01
CA LYS A 136 16.23 -29.91 1.41
C LYS A 136 15.48 -30.70 0.35
N ASP A 137 14.41 -30.13 -0.21
CA ASP A 137 13.64 -30.75 -1.27
C ASP A 137 14.48 -30.93 -2.54
N MET A 138 15.29 -29.92 -2.88
CA MET A 138 16.22 -30.00 -4.00
C MET A 138 17.28 -31.08 -3.81
N ASP A 139 17.86 -31.20 -2.61
CA ASP A 139 18.82 -32.26 -2.27
C ASP A 139 18.19 -33.66 -2.40
N ALA A 140 16.93 -33.81 -1.97
CA ALA A 140 16.17 -35.05 -2.11
C ALA A 140 15.94 -35.41 -3.58
N GLN A 141 15.49 -34.45 -4.41
CA GLN A 141 15.29 -34.67 -5.84
C GLN A 141 16.61 -35.04 -6.55
N PHE A 142 17.73 -34.41 -6.22
CA PHE A 142 19.03 -34.80 -6.76
C PHE A 142 19.50 -36.19 -6.30
N ALA A 143 19.13 -36.62 -5.10
CA ALA A 143 19.40 -37.98 -4.64
C ALA A 143 18.58 -39.00 -5.44
N ASP A 144 17.30 -38.73 -5.68
CA ASP A 144 16.42 -39.60 -6.48
C ASP A 144 16.91 -39.71 -7.92
N VAL A 145 17.27 -38.60 -8.58
CA VAL A 145 17.83 -38.62 -9.94
C VAL A 145 19.11 -39.46 -10.01
N ARG A 146 20.00 -39.38 -9.01
CA ARG A 146 21.21 -40.21 -8.97
C ARG A 146 20.89 -41.70 -8.83
N LYS A 147 19.93 -42.04 -7.97
CA LYS A 147 19.49 -43.43 -7.78
C LYS A 147 18.88 -44.01 -9.06
N ASP A 148 18.03 -43.25 -9.74
CA ASP A 148 17.44 -43.67 -11.01
C ASP A 148 18.52 -43.86 -12.09
N MET A 149 19.51 -42.97 -12.14
CA MET A 149 20.64 -43.09 -13.05
C MET A 149 21.48 -44.34 -12.76
N ASP A 150 21.78 -44.64 -11.50
CA ASP A 150 22.49 -45.85 -11.10
C ASP A 150 21.72 -47.13 -11.49
N ALA A 151 20.40 -47.13 -11.34
CA ALA A 151 19.53 -48.22 -11.75
C ALA A 151 19.57 -48.43 -13.28
N GLN A 152 19.44 -47.36 -14.06
CA GLN A 152 19.55 -47.43 -15.53
C GLN A 152 20.91 -47.96 -15.98
N PHE A 153 22.01 -47.54 -15.36
CA PHE A 153 23.33 -48.08 -15.66
C PHE A 153 23.49 -49.55 -15.27
N ALA A 154 22.82 -50.02 -14.22
CA ALA A 154 22.80 -51.44 -13.86
C ALA A 154 22.03 -52.26 -14.92
N ASP A 155 20.89 -51.76 -15.39
CA ASP A 155 20.09 -52.42 -16.42
C ASP A 155 20.83 -52.51 -17.75
N VAL A 156 21.50 -51.43 -18.19
CA VAL A 156 22.34 -51.45 -19.40
C VAL A 156 23.45 -52.50 -19.31
N ARG A 157 24.12 -52.62 -18.15
CA ARG A 157 25.15 -53.64 -17.94
C ARG A 157 24.58 -55.05 -18.03
N LYS A 158 23.42 -55.29 -17.42
CA LYS A 158 22.74 -56.59 -17.47
C LYS A 158 22.34 -56.97 -18.89
N ASP A 159 21.83 -56.01 -19.66
CA ASP A 159 21.47 -56.24 -21.07
C ASP A 159 22.72 -56.55 -21.91
N MET A 160 23.82 -55.80 -21.71
CA MET A 160 25.09 -56.11 -22.37
C MET A 160 25.61 -57.51 -22.03
N ASP A 161 25.57 -57.93 -20.76
CA ASP A 161 25.98 -59.26 -20.34
C ASP A 161 25.14 -60.37 -21.00
N ALA A 162 23.83 -60.15 -21.12
CA ALA A 162 22.91 -61.07 -21.80
C ALA A 162 23.24 -61.17 -23.30
N GLN A 163 23.43 -60.03 -23.98
CA GLN A 163 23.81 -60.01 -25.40
C GLN A 163 25.15 -60.74 -25.64
N PHE A 164 26.16 -60.55 -24.76
CA PHE A 164 27.42 -61.30 -24.86
C PHE A 164 27.28 -62.80 -24.58
N ALA A 165 26.32 -63.21 -23.75
CA ALA A 165 26.01 -64.62 -23.54
C ALA A 165 25.37 -65.24 -24.78
N ASP A 166 24.42 -64.53 -25.41
CA ASP A 166 23.76 -64.97 -26.64
C ASP A 166 24.76 -65.10 -27.79
N VAL A 167 25.64 -64.13 -28.00
CA VAL A 167 26.71 -64.20 -29.01
C VAL A 167 27.61 -65.44 -28.81
N ARG A 168 27.98 -65.75 -27.56
CA ARG A 168 28.79 -66.94 -27.26
C ARG A 168 28.05 -68.24 -27.58
N LYS A 169 26.76 -68.31 -27.24
CA LYS A 169 25.91 -69.47 -27.53
C LYS A 169 25.76 -69.69 -29.04
N ASP A 170 25.55 -68.61 -29.79
CA ASP A 170 25.47 -68.68 -31.25
C ASP A 170 26.79 -69.12 -31.87
N MET A 171 27.93 -68.64 -31.35
CA MET A 171 29.26 -69.11 -31.78
C MET A 171 29.45 -70.61 -31.49
N ASP A 172 29.08 -71.08 -30.30
CA ASP A 172 29.18 -72.50 -29.94
C ASP A 172 28.32 -73.39 -30.85
N ALA A 173 27.12 -72.93 -31.21
CA ALA A 173 26.24 -73.61 -32.15
C ALA A 173 26.87 -73.67 -33.55
N GLN A 174 27.39 -72.56 -34.07
CA GLN A 174 28.08 -72.54 -35.36
C GLN A 174 29.30 -73.48 -35.38
N PHE A 175 30.09 -73.53 -34.32
CA PHE A 175 31.21 -74.48 -34.21
C PHE A 175 30.77 -75.94 -34.13
N ALA A 176 29.58 -76.23 -33.56
CA ALA A 176 29.01 -77.57 -33.56
C ALA A 176 28.57 -77.97 -34.97
N ASP A 177 27.94 -77.06 -35.71
CA ASP A 177 27.51 -77.28 -37.09
C ASP A 177 28.70 -77.53 -38.02
N VAL A 178 29.76 -76.71 -37.94
CA VAL A 178 31.00 -76.93 -38.73
C VAL A 178 31.60 -78.32 -38.43
N ARG A 179 31.66 -78.72 -37.16
CA ARG A 179 32.16 -80.07 -36.78
C ARG A 179 31.28 -81.19 -37.33
N ARG A 180 29.95 -80.99 -37.33
CA ARG A 180 29.01 -81.94 -37.90
C ARG A 180 29.22 -82.09 -39.40
N ASP A 181 29.31 -80.98 -40.12
CA ASP A 181 29.54 -80.96 -41.57
C ASP A 181 30.87 -81.62 -41.94
N MET A 182 31.94 -81.33 -41.19
CA MET A 182 33.23 -82.01 -41.37
C MET A 182 33.09 -83.53 -41.20
N ASN A 183 32.38 -83.99 -40.17
CA ASN A 183 32.19 -85.42 -39.94
C ASN A 183 31.41 -86.10 -41.08
N ILE A 184 30.40 -85.42 -41.64
CA ILE A 184 29.66 -85.90 -42.82
C ILE A 184 30.62 -86.00 -44.02
N GLN A 185 31.39 -84.95 -44.31
CA GLN A 185 32.37 -84.97 -45.40
C GLN A 185 33.39 -86.10 -45.25
N PHE A 186 33.92 -86.34 -44.05
CA PHE A 186 34.83 -87.47 -43.80
C PHE A 186 34.16 -88.82 -44.01
N ALA A 187 32.89 -88.97 -43.63
CA ALA A 187 32.12 -90.18 -43.87
C ALA A 187 31.91 -90.43 -45.37
N ASP A 188 31.62 -89.36 -46.14
CA ASP A 188 31.48 -89.44 -47.60
C ASP A 188 32.81 -89.80 -48.26
N VAL A 189 33.93 -89.20 -47.86
CA VAL A 189 35.27 -89.58 -48.34
C VAL A 189 35.56 -91.06 -48.03
N ARG A 190 35.22 -91.55 -46.84
CA ARG A 190 35.40 -92.97 -46.49
C ARG A 190 34.57 -93.88 -47.40
N LYS A 191 33.31 -93.53 -47.66
CA LYS A 191 32.46 -94.27 -48.61
C LYS A 191 33.04 -94.27 -50.01
N ASP A 192 33.53 -93.13 -50.49
CA ASP A 192 34.16 -93.02 -51.80
C ASP A 192 35.38 -93.94 -51.91
N PHE A 193 36.20 -94.03 -50.84
CA PHE A 193 37.31 -94.98 -50.77
C PHE A 193 36.86 -96.44 -50.78
N GLU A 194 35.80 -96.80 -50.06
CA GLU A 194 35.24 -98.17 -50.10
C GLU A 194 34.69 -98.52 -51.49
N ILE A 195 33.95 -97.62 -52.13
CA ILE A 195 33.43 -97.80 -53.48
C ILE A 195 34.59 -97.95 -54.48
N PHE A 196 35.62 -97.09 -54.38
CA PHE A 196 36.81 -97.18 -55.21
C PHE A 196 37.55 -98.51 -55.01
N GLY A 197 37.76 -98.93 -53.77
CA GLY A 197 38.39 -100.20 -53.42
C GLY A 197 37.61 -101.39 -53.98
N ASN A 198 36.30 -101.43 -53.81
CA ASN A 198 35.41 -102.46 -54.36
C ASN A 198 35.46 -102.48 -55.90
N LYS A 199 35.44 -101.31 -56.54
CA LYS A 199 35.53 -101.19 -58.00
C LYS A 199 36.89 -101.65 -58.53
N MET A 200 37.98 -101.39 -57.80
CA MET A 200 39.33 -101.91 -58.11
C MET A 200 39.39 -103.43 -57.95
N LEU A 201 38.87 -103.99 -56.85
CA LEU A 201 38.80 -105.44 -56.64
C LEU A 201 37.98 -106.13 -57.74
N GLN A 202 36.83 -105.56 -58.11
CA GLN A 202 36.04 -106.06 -59.24
C GLN A 202 36.84 -106.03 -60.54
N LYS A 203 37.50 -104.92 -60.89
CA LYS A 203 38.34 -104.81 -62.09
C LYS A 203 39.48 -105.83 -62.09
N LEU A 204 40.20 -105.98 -60.99
CA LEU A 204 41.27 -106.98 -60.84
C LEU A 204 40.73 -108.40 -61.02
N THR A 205 39.57 -108.71 -60.44
CA THR A 205 38.92 -110.02 -60.59
C THR A 205 38.55 -110.29 -62.06
N VAL A 206 38.00 -109.30 -62.77
CA VAL A 206 37.69 -109.42 -64.22
C VAL A 206 38.95 -109.66 -65.04
N ILE A 207 40.07 -109.00 -64.73
CA ILE A 207 41.37 -109.22 -65.39
C ILE A 207 41.93 -110.62 -65.09
N LEU A 208 41.80 -111.10 -63.86
CA LEU A 208 42.27 -112.43 -63.46
C LEU A 208 41.49 -113.54 -64.18
N ILE A 209 40.17 -113.41 -64.28
CA ILE A 209 39.32 -114.35 -65.03
C ILE A 209 39.66 -114.34 -66.52
N SER A 210 39.86 -113.16 -67.13
CA SER A 210 40.17 -113.07 -68.56
C SER A 210 41.55 -113.63 -68.91
N THR A 211 42.57 -113.42 -68.06
CA THR A 211 43.91 -114.00 -68.26
C THR A 211 43.92 -115.53 -68.11
N ILE A 212 43.14 -116.10 -67.18
CA ILE A 212 42.91 -117.55 -67.10
C ILE A 212 42.21 -118.08 -68.36
N GLY A 213 41.21 -117.36 -68.88
CA GLY A 213 40.53 -117.70 -70.13
C GLY A 213 41.47 -117.71 -71.34
N VAL A 214 42.30 -116.68 -71.50
CA VAL A 214 43.30 -116.61 -72.58
C VAL A 214 44.32 -117.74 -72.48
N SER A 215 44.86 -118.02 -71.28
CA SER A 215 45.82 -119.12 -71.09
C SER A 215 45.18 -120.50 -71.35
N ALA A 216 43.93 -120.73 -70.94
CA ALA A 216 43.20 -121.95 -71.31
C ALA A 216 42.99 -122.10 -72.82
N THR A 217 42.76 -120.99 -73.53
CA THR A 217 42.55 -120.99 -74.99
C THR A 217 43.87 -121.28 -75.72
N ILE A 218 44.98 -120.71 -75.25
CA ILE A 218 46.34 -121.00 -75.76
C ILE A 218 46.70 -122.48 -75.55
N VAL A 219 46.46 -123.04 -74.36
CA VAL A 219 46.70 -124.47 -74.09
C VAL A 219 45.86 -125.36 -75.01
N GLY A 220 44.58 -125.04 -75.20
CA GLY A 220 43.71 -125.76 -76.13
C GLY A 220 44.18 -125.69 -77.59
N LEU A 221 44.81 -124.59 -78.00
CA LEU A 221 45.40 -124.42 -79.32
C LEU A 221 46.71 -125.22 -79.45
N VAL A 222 47.58 -125.20 -78.45
CA VAL A 222 48.83 -125.99 -78.43
C VAL A 222 48.54 -127.49 -78.47
N VAL A 223 47.54 -127.99 -77.73
CA VAL A 223 47.12 -129.41 -77.76
C VAL A 223 46.52 -129.80 -79.11
N LYS A 224 45.97 -128.87 -79.89
CA LYS A 224 45.47 -129.14 -81.26
C LYS A 224 46.57 -129.15 -82.33
N PHE A 225 47.78 -128.67 -82.01
CA PHE A 225 48.91 -128.57 -82.93
C PHE A 225 50.10 -129.48 -82.56
N VAL A 226 49.93 -130.39 -81.58
CA VAL A 226 50.82 -131.51 -81.25
C VAL A 226 50.07 -132.81 -81.50
#